data_AF-A0A7Y9EQC2-F1
#
_entry.id   AF-A0A7Y9EQC2-F1
#
_cell.length_a   1.000
_cell.length_b   1.000
_cell.length_c   1.000
_cell.angle_alpha   90.00
_cell.angle_beta   90.00
_cell.angle_gamma   90.00
#
_symmetry.space_group_name_H-M   'P 1'
#
loop_
_entity.id
_entity.type
_entity.pdbx_description
1 polymer ?
#
loop_
_entity_poly.entity_id
_entity_poly.type
_entity_poly.pdbx_seq_one_letter_code
_entity_poly.pdbx_strand_id
1 'polypeptide(L)'
;MGYRERRIELIAKRAAPQLEPGEQIQTGFIAQTGWWIFTVLVATFVATDRAILIVHRDGVQRLPRDFRFGEPNGLYHRIELDRTYKVHRQYHPEITAADEAFREMQARGGLQDSEQH
;
A
#
# COMPACT_ATOMS: atom_id res chain seq x y z
N MET A 1 5.95 10.43 -19.15
CA MET A 1 6.43 9.45 -18.17
C MET A 1 6.81 10.16 -16.89
N GLY A 2 5.84 10.34 -16.00
CA GLY A 2 6.04 10.91 -14.68
C GLY A 2 6.78 9.93 -13.76
N TYR A 3 7.47 10.44 -12.74
CA TYR A 3 8.18 9.63 -11.74
C TYR A 3 7.28 8.56 -11.07
N ARG A 4 5.99 8.88 -10.93
CA ARG A 4 4.96 8.00 -10.33
C ARG A 4 4.68 6.76 -11.18
N GLU A 5 4.53 6.92 -12.49
CA GLU A 5 4.24 5.82 -13.43
C GLU A 5 5.37 4.80 -13.46
N ARG A 6 6.63 5.25 -13.55
CA ARG A 6 7.80 4.36 -13.51
C ARG A 6 7.89 3.59 -12.20
N ARG A 7 7.55 4.21 -11.07
CA ARG A 7 7.52 3.52 -9.78
C ARG A 7 6.41 2.49 -9.73
N ILE A 8 5.20 2.82 -10.19
CA ILE A 8 4.09 1.86 -10.26
C ILE A 8 4.49 0.69 -11.15
N GLU A 9 5.15 0.91 -12.28
CA GLU A 9 5.60 -0.17 -13.16
C GLU A 9 6.71 -1.04 -12.52
N LEU A 10 7.66 -0.45 -11.80
CA LEU A 10 8.68 -1.20 -11.07
C LEU A 10 8.09 -2.01 -9.92
N ILE A 11 7.12 -1.41 -9.21
CA ILE A 11 6.37 -2.07 -8.14
C ILE A 11 5.51 -3.18 -8.73
N ALA A 12 4.86 -2.95 -9.86
CA ALA A 12 4.09 -3.93 -10.61
C ALA A 12 4.97 -5.08 -11.08
N LYS A 13 6.18 -4.84 -11.60
CA LYS A 13 7.12 -5.91 -11.98
C LYS A 13 7.53 -6.77 -10.78
N ARG A 14 7.67 -6.17 -9.59
CA ARG A 14 7.98 -6.90 -8.35
C ARG A 14 6.78 -7.65 -7.78
N ALA A 15 5.60 -7.07 -7.92
CA ALA A 15 4.34 -7.65 -7.46
C ALA A 15 3.74 -8.64 -8.45
N ALA A 16 4.10 -8.58 -9.74
CA ALA A 16 3.58 -9.39 -10.84
C ALA A 16 3.48 -10.89 -10.55
N PRO A 17 4.47 -11.55 -9.92
CA PRO A 17 4.33 -12.98 -9.60
C PRO A 17 3.32 -13.28 -8.47
N GLN A 18 2.81 -12.27 -7.78
CA GLN A 18 1.93 -12.37 -6.60
C GLN A 18 0.55 -11.71 -6.82
N LEU A 19 0.34 -11.08 -7.99
CA LEU A 19 -0.93 -10.49 -8.35
C LEU A 19 -1.87 -11.59 -8.85
N GLU A 20 -3.10 -11.57 -8.37
CA GLU A 20 -4.16 -12.42 -8.89
C GLU A 20 -4.58 -11.96 -10.29
N PRO A 21 -5.10 -12.87 -11.14
CA PRO A 21 -5.64 -12.49 -12.44
C PRO A 21 -6.73 -11.40 -12.30
N GLY A 22 -6.49 -10.26 -12.92
CA GLY A 22 -7.39 -9.09 -12.88
C GLY A 22 -7.18 -8.13 -11.71
N GLU A 23 -6.20 -8.36 -10.84
CA GLU A 23 -5.84 -7.45 -9.75
C GLU A 23 -5.12 -6.22 -10.30
N GLN A 24 -5.62 -5.03 -9.96
CA GLN A 24 -5.12 -3.74 -10.42
C GLN A 24 -4.39 -3.01 -9.30
N ILE A 25 -3.17 -2.56 -9.59
CA ILE A 25 -2.39 -1.75 -8.68
C ILE A 25 -2.93 -0.33 -8.69
N GLN A 26 -3.37 0.15 -7.53
CA GLN A 26 -3.83 1.51 -7.33
C GLN A 26 -2.64 2.43 -7.06
N THR A 27 -1.76 2.02 -6.14
CA THR A 27 -0.60 2.82 -5.72
C THR A 27 0.45 1.94 -5.03
N GLY A 28 1.65 2.50 -4.85
CA GLY A 28 2.66 1.85 -4.04
C GLY A 28 3.71 2.81 -3.49
N PHE A 29 4.16 2.52 -2.28
CA PHE A 29 5.09 3.35 -1.52
C PHE A 29 6.14 2.50 -0.81
N ILE A 30 7.23 3.15 -0.42
CA ILE A 30 8.31 2.48 0.30
C ILE A 30 8.21 2.86 1.77
N ALA A 31 8.20 1.83 2.61
CA ALA A 31 8.26 1.98 4.04
C ALA A 31 9.51 1.30 4.59
N GLN A 32 9.95 1.75 5.76
CA GLN A 32 11.16 1.28 6.40
C GLN A 32 10.86 0.83 7.82
N THR A 33 11.38 -0.33 8.22
CA THR A 33 11.28 -0.80 9.60
C THR A 33 12.64 -0.66 10.27
N GLY A 34 12.68 -0.10 11.47
CA GLY A 34 13.90 -0.01 12.26
C GLY A 34 14.02 1.26 13.11
N TRP A 35 14.99 1.21 14.03
CA TRP A 35 15.50 2.34 14.77
C TRP A 35 16.81 2.79 14.11
N TRP A 36 17.17 4.07 14.18
CA TRP A 36 18.44 4.68 13.74
C TRP A 36 19.75 3.86 13.92
N ILE A 37 19.80 2.88 14.82
CA ILE A 37 20.96 2.03 15.13
C ILE A 37 20.85 0.57 14.63
N PHE A 38 19.71 0.14 14.08
CA PHE A 38 19.50 -1.22 13.59
C PHE A 38 19.25 -1.24 12.08
N THR A 39 19.53 -2.40 11.46
CA THR A 39 19.36 -2.65 10.02
C THR A 39 17.98 -2.20 9.55
N VAL A 40 17.96 -1.18 8.68
CA VAL A 40 16.73 -0.65 8.10
C VAL A 40 16.25 -1.62 7.04
N LEU A 41 15.24 -2.44 7.38
CA LEU A 41 14.59 -3.27 6.38
C LEU A 41 13.63 -2.39 5.58
N VAL A 42 13.87 -2.34 4.27
CA VAL A 42 13.03 -1.62 3.33
C VAL A 42 11.94 -2.57 2.84
N ALA A 43 10.69 -2.14 2.95
CA ALA A 43 9.51 -2.84 2.47
C ALA A 43 8.81 -2.00 1.41
N THR A 44 8.37 -2.63 0.34
CA THR A 44 7.57 -1.97 -0.70
C THR A 44 6.11 -2.35 -0.49
N PHE A 45 5.28 -1.36 -0.18
CA PHE A 45 3.85 -1.50 -0.03
C PHE A 45 3.20 -1.26 -1.39
N VAL A 46 2.28 -2.16 -1.77
CA VAL A 46 1.50 -2.09 -2.99
C VAL A 46 0.05 -2.23 -2.61
N ALA A 47 -0.72 -1.16 -2.76
CA ALA A 47 -2.15 -1.21 -2.57
C ALA A 47 -2.80 -1.53 -3.91
N THR A 48 -3.59 -2.59 -3.94
CA THR A 48 -4.38 -3.02 -5.10
C THR A 48 -5.86 -2.86 -4.81
N ASP A 49 -6.71 -3.27 -5.74
CA ASP A 49 -8.16 -3.38 -5.55
C ASP A 49 -8.60 -4.61 -4.74
N ARG A 50 -7.68 -5.53 -4.36
CA ARG A 50 -8.05 -6.76 -3.63
C ARG A 50 -7.23 -7.01 -2.38
N ALA A 51 -5.96 -6.63 -2.40
CA ALA A 51 -5.05 -6.81 -1.29
C ALA A 51 -4.02 -5.68 -1.14
N ILE A 52 -3.38 -5.65 0.01
CA ILE A 52 -2.15 -4.88 0.23
C ILE A 52 -0.98 -5.87 0.20
N LEU A 53 -0.11 -5.74 -0.79
CA LEU A 53 1.11 -6.53 -0.88
C LEU A 53 2.26 -5.78 -0.22
N ILE A 54 2.95 -6.45 0.69
CA ILE A 54 4.16 -5.97 1.33
C ILE A 54 5.32 -6.82 0.83
N VAL A 55 6.14 -6.23 -0.04
CA VAL A 55 7.30 -6.89 -0.63
C VAL A 55 8.54 -6.56 0.20
N HIS A 56 9.07 -7.56 0.88
CA HIS A 56 10.36 -7.52 1.58
C HIS A 56 11.47 -8.10 0.70
N ARG A 57 12.71 -7.97 1.17
CA ARG A 57 13.84 -8.68 0.57
C ARG A 57 13.67 -10.20 0.66
N ASP A 58 13.10 -10.69 1.77
CA ASP A 58 13.07 -12.10 2.13
C ASP A 58 11.74 -12.80 1.76
N GLY A 59 10.78 -12.06 1.20
CA GLY A 59 9.48 -12.62 0.82
C GLY A 59 8.41 -11.56 0.55
N VAL A 60 7.21 -12.01 0.17
CA VAL A 60 6.03 -11.15 -0.02
C VAL A 60 4.95 -11.56 0.96
N GLN A 61 4.36 -10.58 1.62
CA GLN A 61 3.21 -10.75 2.50
C GLN A 61 1.99 -10.13 1.85
N ARG A 62 0.89 -10.88 1.80
CA ARG A 62 -0.41 -10.41 1.32
C ARG A 62 -1.30 -10.12 2.52
N LEU A 63 -1.82 -8.91 2.60
CA LEU A 63 -2.77 -8.46 3.61
C LEU A 63 -4.12 -8.16 2.97
N PRO A 64 -5.23 -8.35 3.69
CA PRO A 64 -6.54 -7.95 3.21
C PRO A 64 -6.57 -6.45 2.92
N ARG A 65 -7.31 -6.06 1.87
CA ARG A 65 -7.44 -4.65 1.47
C ARG A 65 -8.22 -3.78 2.46
N ASP A 66 -8.79 -4.37 3.50
CA ASP A 66 -9.56 -3.73 4.57
C ASP A 66 -8.75 -2.79 5.48
N PHE A 67 -7.42 -2.76 5.32
CA PHE A 67 -6.56 -1.93 6.14
C PHE A 67 -6.49 -0.49 5.63
N ARG A 68 -6.73 0.46 6.53
CA ARG A 68 -6.56 1.90 6.31
C ARG A 68 -5.23 2.37 6.88
N PHE A 69 -4.43 3.08 6.08
CA PHE A 69 -3.10 3.54 6.49
C PHE A 69 -3.13 4.77 7.40
N GLY A 70 -4.23 5.53 7.37
CA GLY A 70 -4.46 6.68 8.23
C GLY A 70 -3.86 7.98 7.68
N GLU A 71 -4.18 9.08 8.35
CA GLU A 71 -3.72 10.41 7.91
C GLU A 71 -2.21 10.58 8.15
N PRO A 72 -1.42 10.81 7.09
CA PRO A 72 0.02 10.88 7.24
C PRO A 72 0.48 12.19 7.90
N ASN A 73 1.23 12.09 9.01
CA ASN A 73 1.70 13.24 9.78
C ASN A 73 3.23 13.25 9.95
N GLY A 74 3.81 14.45 10.02
CA GLY A 74 5.21 14.68 10.37
C GLY A 74 6.19 14.38 9.22
N LEU A 75 7.46 14.18 9.56
CA LEU A 75 8.49 13.79 8.58
C LEU A 75 8.39 12.30 8.20
N TYR A 76 7.90 11.48 9.15
CA TYR A 76 7.71 10.05 8.99
C TYR A 76 6.34 9.65 9.55
N HIS A 77 5.45 9.20 8.67
CA HIS A 77 4.21 8.55 9.07
C HIS A 77 4.50 7.13 9.59
N ARG A 78 3.77 6.69 10.62
CA ARG A 78 3.94 5.35 11.20
C ARG A 78 2.73 4.50 10.88
N ILE A 79 2.98 3.30 10.36
CA ILE A 79 1.96 2.29 10.09
C ILE A 79 2.26 1.09 10.99
N GLU A 80 1.28 0.71 11.81
CA GLU A 80 1.36 -0.45 12.69
C GLU A 80 0.61 -1.62 12.05
N LEU A 81 1.36 -2.66 11.67
CA LEU A 81 0.85 -3.89 11.07
C LEU A 81 1.44 -5.09 11.84
N ASP A 82 2.24 -5.94 11.19
CA ASP A 82 3.07 -6.94 11.87
C ASP A 82 4.19 -6.29 12.69
N ARG A 83 4.66 -5.12 12.22
CA ARG A 83 5.68 -4.30 12.86
C ARG A 83 5.44 -2.82 12.53
N THR A 84 6.18 -1.95 13.20
CA THR A 84 6.11 -0.51 12.94
C THR A 84 6.90 -0.16 11.69
N TYR A 85 6.18 0.25 10.65
CA TYR A 85 6.75 0.80 9.43
C TYR A 85 6.75 2.33 9.49
N LYS A 86 7.84 2.92 9.04
CA LYS A 86 7.99 4.37 8.89
C LYS A 86 7.97 4.71 7.41
N VAL A 87 7.04 5.57 7.02
CA VAL A 87 6.89 6.07 5.66
C VAL A 87 7.35 7.51 5.62
N HIS A 88 8.32 7.81 4.76
CA HIS A 88 8.82 9.18 4.61
C HIS A 88 7.78 10.10 3.97
N ARG A 89 7.80 11.40 4.32
CA ARG A 89 6.86 12.41 3.80
C ARG A 89 6.68 12.46 2.30
N GLN A 90 7.70 12.05 1.55
CA GLN A 90 7.64 12.00 0.09
C GLN A 90 6.59 11.02 -0.45
N TYR A 91 6.13 10.08 0.38
CA TYR A 91 5.14 9.08 0.05
C TYR A 91 3.78 9.31 0.72
N HIS A 92 3.60 10.44 1.41
CA HIS A 92 2.30 10.82 1.98
C HIS A 92 1.20 10.91 0.91
N PRO A 93 1.44 11.47 -0.31
CA PRO A 93 0.43 11.47 -1.36
C PRO A 93 -0.03 10.07 -1.77
N GLU A 94 0.86 9.07 -1.72
CA GLU A 94 0.54 7.68 -2.01
C GLU A 94 -0.25 7.01 -0.89
N ILE A 95 -0.03 7.38 0.37
CA ILE A 95 -0.85 6.95 1.50
C ILE A 95 -2.27 7.50 1.35
N THR A 96 -2.39 8.81 1.13
CA THR A 96 -3.70 9.45 0.92
C THR A 96 -4.43 8.84 -0.27
N ALA A 97 -3.76 8.64 -1.39
CA ALA A 97 -4.36 8.00 -2.56
C ALA A 97 -4.80 6.55 -2.29
N ALA A 98 -4.04 5.80 -1.47
CA ALA A 98 -4.44 4.45 -1.08
C ALA A 98 -5.70 4.45 -0.20
N ASP A 99 -5.78 5.39 0.76
CA ASP A 99 -6.94 5.55 1.64
C ASP A 99 -8.18 6.07 0.89
N GLU A 100 -8.00 6.98 -0.07
CA GLU A 100 -9.07 7.47 -0.94
C GLU A 100 -9.62 6.35 -1.84
N ALA A 101 -8.73 5.61 -2.51
CA ALA A 101 -9.14 4.48 -3.34
C ALA A 101 -9.82 3.37 -2.52
N PHE A 102 -9.40 3.17 -1.26
CA PHE A 102 -10.08 2.28 -0.33
C PHE A 102 -11.50 2.76 -0.02
N ARG A 103 -11.65 4.05 0.27
CA ARG A 103 -12.96 4.66 0.55
C ARG A 103 -13.89 4.57 -0.65
N GLU A 104 -13.39 4.83 -1.86
CA GLU A 104 -14.17 4.68 -3.09
C GLU A 104 -14.60 3.23 -3.33
N MET A 105 -13.69 2.27 -3.10
CA MET A 105 -14.03 0.85 -3.17
C MET A 105 -15.12 0.48 -2.16
N GLN A 106 -14.99 0.89 -0.90
CA GLN A 106 -16.02 0.62 0.12
C GLN A 106 -17.35 1.28 -0.22
N ALA A 107 -17.33 2.50 -0.77
CA ALA A 107 -18.55 3.15 -1.25
C ALA A 107 -19.20 2.35 -2.38
N ARG A 108 -18.43 1.80 -3.32
CA ARG A 108 -18.95 0.94 -4.40
C ARG A 108 -19.43 -0.42 -3.91
N GLY A 109 -18.73 -1.04 -2.97
CA GLY A 109 -19.13 -2.31 -2.36
C GLY A 109 -20.38 -2.17 -1.50
N GLY A 110 -20.49 -1.09 -0.72
CA GLY A 110 -21.69 -0.77 0.07
C GLY A 110 -22.91 -0.42 -0.77
N LEU A 111 -22.73 0.12 -1.98
CA LEU A 111 -23.82 0.34 -2.93
C LEU A 111 -24.36 -0.99 -3.51
N GLN A 112 -23.53 -2.02 -3.67
CA GLN A 112 -23.98 -3.32 -4.16
C GLN A 112 -24.81 -4.10 -3.13
N ASP A 113 -24.57 -3.87 -1.84
CA ASP A 113 -25.35 -4.49 -0.75
C ASP A 113 -26.72 -3.81 -0.53
N SER A 114 -26.87 -2.55 -0.98
CA SER A 114 -28.10 -1.76 -0.78
C SER A 114 -29.12 -1.82 -1.94
N GLU A 115 -28.81 -2.52 -3.04
CA GLU A 115 -29.77 -2.82 -4.12
C GLU A 115 -30.45 -4.21 -3.97
N GLN A 116 -30.21 -4.92 -2.86
CA GLN A 116 -30.86 -6.20 -2.54
C GLN A 116 -31.78 -6.11 -1.31
N HIS A 117 -32.70 -5.14 -1.27
CA HIS A 117 -33.82 -5.19 -0.32
C HIS A 117 -35.10 -4.58 -0.89
#